data_AF-A0A6L7WHG3-F1
#
_entry.id   AF-A0A6L7WHG3-F1
#
_cell.length_a   1.000
_cell.length_b   1.000
_cell.length_c   1.000
_cell.angle_alpha   90.00
_cell.angle_beta   90.00
_cell.angle_gamma   90.00
#
_symmetry.space_group_name_H-M   'P 1'
#
loop_
_entity.id
_entity.type
_entity.pdbx_description
1 polymer ?
#
loop_
_entity_poly.entity_id
_entity_poly.type
_entity_poly.pdbx_seq_one_letter_code
_entity_poly.pdbx_strand_id
1 'polypeptide(L)'
;MDVVEQIRARTEAMWEVYNSHDADALAAFYEPSFWQAEEEEVRANMRPFRTFGVTIRPEETSPPTEIAPGQWEIRQTGHFPLGSVKLVFVWQAFDGVWLLVHTDSE
;
A
#
# COMPACT_ATOMS: atom_id res chain seq x y z
N MET A 1 -14.08 -2.33 15.48
CA MET A 1 -13.39 -1.61 14.41
C MET A 1 -14.19 -1.81 13.14
N ASP A 2 -14.75 -0.75 12.60
CA ASP A 2 -15.48 -0.82 11.34
C ASP A 2 -14.51 -1.10 10.17
N VAL A 3 -15.00 -1.58 9.01
CA VAL A 3 -14.16 -1.95 7.85
C VAL A 3 -13.30 -0.78 7.36
N VAL A 4 -13.83 0.44 7.41
CA VAL A 4 -13.13 1.65 7.00
C VAL A 4 -11.91 1.90 7.89
N GLU A 5 -12.06 1.79 9.21
CA GLU A 5 -10.97 1.87 10.19
C GLU A 5 -9.94 0.76 9.96
N GLN A 6 -10.36 -0.49 9.68
CA GLN A 6 -9.41 -1.58 9.45
C GLN A 6 -8.56 -1.33 8.22
N ILE A 7 -9.15 -0.86 7.11
CA ILE A 7 -8.43 -0.60 5.87
C ILE A 7 -7.47 0.58 6.03
N ARG A 8 -7.90 1.65 6.71
CA ARG A 8 -7.00 2.79 7.02
C ARG A 8 -5.80 2.32 7.84
N ALA A 9 -6.04 1.64 8.95
CA ALA A 9 -4.98 1.13 9.82
C ALA A 9 -4.06 0.14 9.08
N ARG A 10 -4.63 -0.71 8.22
CA ARG A 10 -3.85 -1.66 7.40
C ARG A 10 -2.95 -0.94 6.39
N THR A 11 -3.46 0.09 5.74
CA THR A 11 -2.71 0.90 4.76
C THR A 11 -1.62 1.72 5.45
N GLU A 12 -1.89 2.29 6.63
CA GLU A 12 -0.88 2.99 7.44
C GLU A 12 0.25 2.05 7.87
N ALA A 13 -0.06 0.87 8.39
CA ALA A 13 0.95 -0.13 8.76
C ALA A 13 1.79 -0.59 7.56
N MET A 14 1.19 -0.71 6.37
CA MET A 14 1.92 -1.03 5.14
C MET A 14 2.95 0.06 4.81
N TRP A 15 2.59 1.35 4.95
CA TRP A 15 3.51 2.47 4.74
C TRP A 15 4.67 2.51 5.73
N GLU A 16 4.41 2.18 7.00
CA GLU A 16 5.47 2.06 8.00
C GLU A 16 6.52 1.02 7.58
N VAL A 17 6.06 -0.13 7.10
CA VAL A 17 6.93 -1.20 6.61
C VAL A 17 7.63 -0.79 5.30
N TYR A 18 6.93 -0.17 4.36
CA TYR A 18 7.52 0.35 3.13
C TYR A 18 8.67 1.32 3.43
N ASN A 19 8.46 2.27 4.34
CA ASN A 19 9.44 3.27 4.74
C ASN A 19 10.59 2.71 5.59
N SER A 20 10.44 1.50 6.15
CA SER A 20 11.54 0.75 6.77
C SER A 20 12.48 0.12 5.73
N HIS A 21 12.08 0.10 4.46
CA HIS A 21 12.77 -0.52 3.33
C HIS A 21 12.90 -2.05 3.44
N ASP A 22 12.02 -2.70 4.20
CA ASP A 22 11.92 -4.16 4.36
C ASP A 22 10.85 -4.74 3.42
N ALA A 23 11.28 -5.14 2.22
CA ALA A 23 10.38 -5.72 1.23
C ALA A 23 9.85 -7.11 1.64
N ASP A 24 10.61 -7.85 2.46
CA ASP A 24 10.19 -9.19 2.91
C ASP A 24 9.05 -9.06 3.93
N ALA A 25 9.12 -8.07 4.82
CA ALA A 25 8.02 -7.71 5.70
C ALA A 25 6.82 -7.13 4.95
N LEU A 26 7.07 -6.39 3.86
CA LEU A 26 6.01 -5.78 3.05
C LEU A 26 5.13 -6.84 2.35
N ALA A 27 5.70 -7.99 1.99
CA ALA A 27 4.96 -9.11 1.40
C ALA A 27 3.76 -9.57 2.25
N ALA A 28 3.79 -9.38 3.58
CA ALA A 28 2.70 -9.74 4.48
C ALA A 28 1.41 -8.91 4.30
N PHE A 29 1.47 -7.83 3.51
CA PHE A 29 0.32 -6.99 3.17
C PHE A 29 -0.32 -7.39 1.85
N TYR A 30 0.35 -8.16 1.00
CA TYR A 30 -0.08 -8.48 -0.34
C TYR A 30 -0.73 -9.86 -0.38
N GLU A 31 -1.69 -10.03 -1.29
CA GLU A 31 -2.14 -11.37 -1.67
C GLU A 31 -0.95 -12.11 -2.33
N PRO A 32 -0.67 -13.38 -1.99
CA PRO A 32 0.53 -14.07 -2.43
C PRO A 32 0.78 -14.09 -3.95
N SER A 33 -0.26 -14.29 -4.77
CA SER A 33 -0.11 -14.30 -6.23
C SER A 33 0.12 -12.89 -6.77
N PHE A 34 -0.49 -11.88 -6.17
CA PHE A 34 -0.24 -10.47 -6.51
C PHE A 34 1.18 -10.05 -6.13
N TRP A 35 1.67 -10.42 -4.93
CA TRP A 35 3.06 -10.17 -4.52
C TRP A 35 4.07 -10.74 -5.51
N GLN A 36 3.86 -11.99 -5.97
CA GLN A 36 4.76 -12.63 -6.92
C GLN A 36 4.87 -11.87 -8.26
N ALA A 37 3.82 -11.16 -8.67
CA ALA A 37 3.84 -10.33 -9.86
C ALA A 37 4.54 -8.97 -9.64
N GLU A 38 4.36 -8.37 -8.46
CA GLU A 38 4.79 -7.00 -8.16
C GLU A 38 6.17 -6.90 -7.49
N GLU A 39 6.69 -7.99 -6.93
CA GLU A 39 7.87 -7.97 -6.05
C GLU A 39 9.08 -7.25 -6.68
N GLU A 40 9.38 -7.54 -7.95
CA GLU A 40 10.52 -6.95 -8.64
C GLU A 40 10.39 -5.42 -8.75
N GLU A 41 9.20 -4.95 -9.14
CA GLU A 41 8.90 -3.54 -9.28
C GLU A 41 8.90 -2.82 -7.92
N VAL A 42 8.28 -3.41 -6.91
CA VAL A 42 8.27 -2.85 -5.55
C VAL A 42 9.69 -2.69 -5.02
N ARG A 43 10.55 -3.70 -5.19
CA ARG A 43 11.97 -3.61 -4.79
C ARG A 43 12.73 -2.55 -5.57
N ALA A 44 12.46 -2.42 -6.88
CA ALA A 44 13.07 -1.39 -7.72
C ALA A 44 12.66 0.03 -7.26
N ASN A 45 11.37 0.22 -6.94
CA ASN A 45 10.81 1.48 -6.46
C ASN A 45 11.32 1.84 -5.05
N MET A 46 11.51 0.87 -4.15
CA MET A 46 12.04 1.10 -2.80
C MET A 46 13.54 1.48 -2.78
N ARG A 47 14.32 0.99 -3.76
CA ARG A 47 15.78 1.18 -3.81
C ARG A 47 16.24 2.66 -3.76
N PRO A 48 15.69 3.61 -4.55
CA PRO A 48 16.08 5.01 -4.46
C PRO A 48 15.75 5.60 -3.08
N PHE A 49 14.58 5.30 -2.51
CA PHE A 49 14.20 5.79 -1.18
C PHE A 49 15.17 5.33 -0.11
N ARG A 50 15.56 4.05 -0.13
CA ARG A 50 16.58 3.49 0.76
C ARG A 50 17.94 4.17 0.59
N THR A 51 18.34 4.40 -0.65
CA THR A 51 19.66 4.96 -0.99
C THR A 51 19.78 6.41 -0.52
N PHE A 52 18.71 7.19 -0.63
CA PHE A 52 18.70 8.61 -0.28
C PHE A 52 18.11 8.91 1.11
N GLY A 53 17.69 7.88 1.86
CA GLY A 53 17.07 8.04 3.17
C GLY A 53 15.76 8.81 3.12
N VAL A 54 14.99 8.63 2.04
CA VAL A 54 13.73 9.35 1.81
C VAL A 54 12.56 8.54 2.38
N THR A 55 11.67 9.22 3.09
CA THR A 55 10.41 8.66 3.59
C THR A 55 9.26 9.25 2.79
N ILE A 56 8.34 8.39 2.34
CA ILE A 56 7.09 8.81 1.73
C ILE A 56 6.09 9.14 2.82
N ARG A 57 5.47 10.32 2.73
CA ARG A 57 4.38 10.72 3.63
C ARG A 57 3.05 10.68 2.88
N PRO A 58 2.10 9.80 3.26
CA PRO A 58 0.74 9.89 2.75
C PRO A 58 0.05 11.11 3.38
N GLU A 59 -0.44 12.05 2.58
CA GLU A 59 -1.12 13.27 3.09
C GLU A 59 -2.61 13.26 2.74
N GLU A 60 -2.95 13.13 1.47
CA GLU A 60 -4.34 13.07 1.02
C GLU A 60 -4.80 11.62 0.96
N THR A 61 -5.67 11.20 1.89
CA THR A 61 -6.23 9.85 1.91
C THR A 61 -7.73 9.89 1.73
N SER A 62 -8.24 9.31 0.64
CA SER A 62 -9.68 9.17 0.42
C SER A 62 -10.31 8.29 1.51
N PRO A 63 -11.61 8.44 1.80
CA PRO A 63 -12.31 7.41 2.56
C PRO A 63 -12.27 6.07 1.79
N PRO A 64 -11.93 4.95 2.46
CA PRO A 64 -12.12 3.62 1.91
C PRO A 64 -13.54 3.44 1.38
N THR A 65 -13.66 2.94 0.15
CA THR A 65 -14.94 2.77 -0.55
C THR A 65 -15.06 1.35 -1.06
N GLU A 66 -16.19 0.69 -0.84
CA GLU A 66 -16.44 -0.63 -1.42
C GLU A 66 -16.70 -0.49 -2.93
N ILE A 67 -15.88 -1.16 -3.75
CA ILE A 67 -15.96 -1.11 -5.22
C ILE A 67 -16.58 -2.37 -5.82
N ALA A 68 -16.52 -3.48 -5.08
CA ALA A 68 -17.17 -4.75 -5.38
C ALA A 68 -17.36 -5.51 -4.06
N PRO A 69 -18.23 -6.56 -4.00
CA PRO A 69 -18.46 -7.30 -2.76
C PRO A 69 -17.16 -7.78 -2.10
N GLY A 70 -16.84 -7.21 -0.94
CA GLY A 70 -15.63 -7.56 -0.17
C GLY A 70 -14.32 -6.97 -0.70
N GLN A 71 -14.35 -6.10 -1.71
CA GLN A 71 -13.21 -5.34 -2.23
C GLN A 71 -13.37 -3.86 -1.96
N TRP A 72 -12.34 -3.28 -1.35
CA TRP A 72 -12.36 -1.90 -0.89
C TRP A 72 -11.16 -1.13 -1.41
N GLU A 73 -11.44 0.03 -1.97
CA GLU A 73 -10.46 0.93 -2.54
C GLU A 73 -10.14 2.07 -1.57
N ILE A 74 -8.86 2.40 -1.43
CA ILE A 74 -8.39 3.63 -0.78
C ILE A 74 -7.37 4.31 -1.69
N ARG A 75 -7.50 5.62 -1.88
CA ARG A 75 -6.59 6.42 -2.70
C ARG A 75 -5.73 7.29 -1.80
N GLN A 76 -4.43 7.36 -2.09
CA GLN A 76 -3.49 8.16 -1.33
C GLN A 76 -2.55 8.96 -2.24
N THR A 77 -2.29 10.21 -1.88
CA THR A 77 -1.18 10.98 -2.45
C THR A 77 0.04 10.82 -1.56
N GLY A 78 1.08 10.15 -2.08
CA GLY A 78 2.38 10.01 -1.42
C GLY A 78 3.34 11.12 -1.85
N HIS A 79 3.84 11.91 -0.88
CA HIS A 79 4.81 12.98 -1.12
C HIS A 79 6.24 12.55 -0.80
N PHE A 80 7.17 12.96 -1.66
CA PHE A 80 8.62 12.79 -1.50
C PHE A 80 9.37 14.02 -2.03
N PRO A 81 10.66 14.24 -1.70
CA PRO A 81 11.37 15.49 -2.03
C PRO A 81 11.40 15.87 -3.52
N LEU A 82 11.24 14.90 -4.42
CA LEU A 82 11.30 15.10 -5.86
C LEU A 82 9.92 15.12 -6.55
N GLY A 83 8.82 14.98 -5.79
CA GLY A 83 7.48 14.96 -6.38
C GLY A 83 6.41 14.34 -5.49
N SER A 84 5.28 14.05 -6.11
CA SER A 84 4.17 13.33 -5.50
C SER A 84 3.68 12.26 -6.46
N VAL A 85 3.21 11.15 -5.92
CA VAL A 85 2.55 10.08 -6.68
C VAL A 85 1.17 9.85 -6.09
N LYS A 86 0.17 9.71 -6.97
CA LYS A 86 -1.16 9.26 -6.56
C LYS A 86 -1.19 7.75 -6.68
N LEU A 87 -1.65 7.10 -5.62
CA LEU A 87 -1.68 5.65 -5.50
C LEU A 87 -3.10 5.19 -5.20
N VAL A 88 -3.50 4.14 -5.88
CA VAL A 88 -4.75 3.44 -5.62
C VAL A 88 -4.40 2.10 -5.00
N PHE A 89 -5.04 1.76 -3.88
CA PHE A 89 -4.88 0.48 -3.20
C PHE A 89 -6.23 -0.22 -3.12
N VAL A 90 -6.31 -1.46 -3.59
CA VAL A 90 -7.51 -2.30 -3.43
C VAL A 90 -7.21 -3.44 -2.47
N TRP A 91 -7.99 -3.48 -1.40
CA TRP A 91 -7.90 -4.46 -0.33
C TRP A 91 -9.06 -5.44 -0.42
N GLN A 92 -8.77 -6.71 -0.14
CA GLN A 92 -9.76 -7.77 -0.04
C GLN A 92 -9.50 -8.63 1.20
N ALA A 93 -10.57 -9.07 1.85
CA ALA A 93 -10.48 -9.93 3.04
C ALA A 93 -10.31 -11.40 2.65
N PHE A 94 -9.27 -12.05 3.17
CA PHE A 94 -9.01 -13.48 3.09
C PHE A 94 -8.83 -14.02 4.52
N ASP A 95 -9.68 -14.96 4.93
CA ASP A 95 -9.67 -15.53 6.29
C ASP A 95 -9.62 -14.49 7.42
N GLY A 96 -10.29 -13.35 7.22
CA GLY A 96 -10.34 -12.24 8.17
C GLY A 96 -9.14 -11.29 8.13
N VAL A 97 -8.22 -11.46 7.18
CA VAL A 97 -7.05 -10.58 6.96
C VAL A 97 -7.24 -9.78 5.68
N TRP A 98 -7.03 -8.47 5.75
CA TRP A 98 -7.02 -7.60 4.58
C TRP A 98 -5.69 -7.68 3.86
N LEU A 99 -5.74 -8.16 2.61
CA LEU A 99 -4.61 -8.27 1.71
C LEU A 99 -4.81 -7.38 0.49
N LEU A 100 -3.73 -6.78 0.04
CA LEU A 100 -3.67 -5.95 -1.14
C LEU A 100 -3.72 -6.86 -2.37
N VAL A 101 -4.72 -6.64 -3.22
CA VAL A 101 -4.94 -7.44 -4.44
C VAL A 101 -4.68 -6.66 -5.72
N HIS A 102 -4.56 -5.34 -5.61
CA HIS A 102 -4.23 -4.46 -6.72
C HIS A 102 -3.65 -3.13 -6.22
N THR A 103 -2.71 -2.59 -6.99
CA THR A 103 -2.18 -1.24 -6.86
C THR A 103 -2.06 -0.58 -8.22
N ASP A 104 -2.28 0.73 -8.27
CA ASP A 104 -2.05 1.53 -9.46
C ASP A 104 -1.45 2.89 -9.09
N SER A 105 -0.72 3.51 -10.02
CA SER A 105 -0.19 4.87 -9.88
C SER A 105 -0.76 5.77 -10.97
N GLU A 106 -1.41 6.87 -10.57
CA GLU A 106 -1.98 7.89 -11.48
C GLU A 106 -1.04 9.07 -11.71
#